data_AF-A0AAW1MMA3-F1
#
_entry.id   AF-A0AAW1MMA3-F1
#
_cell.length_a   1.000
_cell.length_b   1.000
_cell.length_c   1.000
_cell.angle_alpha   90.00
_cell.angle_beta   90.00
_cell.angle_gamma   90.00
#
_symmetry.space_group_name_H-M   'P 1'
#
loop_
_entity.id
_entity.type
_entity.pdbx_description
1 polymer ?
#
loop_
_entity_poly.entity_id
_entity_poly.type
_entity_poly.pdbx_seq_one_letter_code
_entity_poly.pdbx_strand_id
1 'polypeptide(L)'
;MKKDGIEVYKYSTTEESLSHSGPNQCFCDEVDDNEYQCPVNGLVDLEPCFKAPVLMSNPHFYLGDEEILDYVQGLKPERHLHESFVLIEPKTATPLQGAKRTQMNIEVKRFDQFPFLNNVSEGIFPILWIEESVDLPQNLVNFLSDSFQQIAILDYIQWILIGRLATESCEFSIRQFSTNCNIRLYTMDFNCRRNTSDVDRFCVGNVAGKVIVLS
;
A
#
# COMPACT_ATOMS: atom_id res chain seq x y z
N MET A 1 8.85 -3.78 1.63
CA MET A 1 10.00 -4.15 2.50
C MET A 1 9.58 -5.35 3.35
N LYS A 2 10.47 -5.96 4.15
CA LYS A 2 10.08 -7.09 5.04
C LYS A 2 10.37 -6.78 6.51
N LYS A 3 9.40 -7.04 7.39
CA LYS A 3 9.53 -6.99 8.86
C LYS A 3 9.17 -8.38 9.39
N ASP A 4 10.09 -8.99 10.13
CA ASP A 4 9.94 -10.34 10.71
C ASP A 4 9.51 -11.41 9.68
N GLY A 5 10.00 -11.29 8.45
CA GLY A 5 9.68 -12.19 7.34
C GLY A 5 8.38 -11.86 6.58
N ILE A 6 7.54 -10.97 7.10
CA ILE A 6 6.28 -10.53 6.50
C ILE A 6 6.52 -9.31 5.60
N GLU A 7 5.90 -9.30 4.42
CA GLU A 7 5.95 -8.16 3.50
C GLU A 7 5.09 -7.01 4.03
N VAL A 8 5.65 -5.81 4.08
CA VAL A 8 4.97 -4.61 4.57
C VAL A 8 5.22 -3.41 3.67
N TYR A 9 4.23 -2.52 3.66
CA TYR A 9 4.30 -1.18 3.10
C TYR A 9 4.43 -0.15 4.21
N LYS A 10 5.36 0.79 4.03
CA LYS A 10 5.55 1.91 4.96
C LYS A 10 4.72 3.08 4.46
N TYR A 11 3.82 3.55 5.32
CA TYR A 11 3.13 4.82 5.16
C TYR A 11 3.70 5.79 6.17
N SER A 12 3.93 7.03 5.76
CA SER A 12 4.51 8.08 6.61
C SER A 12 3.86 9.42 6.31
N THR A 13 3.93 10.32 7.28
CA THR A 13 3.57 11.72 7.08
C THR A 13 4.49 12.38 6.04
N THR A 14 3.91 13.26 5.24
CA THR A 14 4.56 14.07 4.20
C THR A 14 4.33 15.55 4.49
N GLU A 15 5.04 16.44 3.78
CA GLU A 15 4.84 17.90 3.88
C GLU A 15 3.37 18.27 3.56
N GLU A 16 2.76 17.57 2.60
CA GLU A 16 1.35 17.72 2.24
C GLU A 16 0.37 17.25 3.32
N SER A 17 0.81 16.50 4.33
CA SER A 17 -0.08 15.95 5.35
C SER A 17 -0.64 17.04 6.29
N LEU A 18 0.15 18.09 6.53
CA LEU A 18 -0.21 19.23 7.40
C LEU A 18 -0.03 20.57 6.67
N SER A 19 0.04 20.58 5.34
CA SER A 19 0.03 21.82 4.56
C SER A 19 -1.40 22.33 4.42
N HIS A 20 -1.58 23.61 4.13
CA HIS A 20 -2.90 24.21 3.86
C HIS A 20 -3.22 24.36 2.37
N SER A 21 -2.51 23.61 1.52
CA SER A 21 -2.70 23.62 0.08
C SER A 21 -3.73 22.59 -0.39
N GLY A 22 -4.42 22.90 -1.50
CA GLY A 22 -5.35 21.98 -2.16
C GLY A 22 -6.49 21.51 -1.25
N PRO A 23 -6.66 20.19 -1.03
CA PRO A 23 -7.78 19.67 -0.25
C PRO A 23 -7.75 20.04 1.23
N ASN A 24 -6.60 20.48 1.77
CA ASN A 24 -6.45 20.80 3.19
C ASN A 24 -6.88 22.22 3.57
N GLN A 25 -7.26 23.05 2.60
CA GLN A 25 -7.74 24.41 2.86
C GLN A 25 -9.00 24.43 3.75
N CYS A 26 -9.77 23.33 3.76
CA CYS A 26 -10.95 23.17 4.61
C CYS A 26 -10.65 22.96 6.10
N PHE A 27 -9.38 22.81 6.49
CA PHE A 27 -8.96 22.76 7.89
C PHE A 27 -8.67 24.15 8.47
N CYS A 28 -8.73 25.19 7.65
CA CYS A 28 -8.52 26.58 8.07
C CYS A 28 -9.84 27.23 8.47
N ASP A 29 -9.76 28.24 9.33
CA ASP A 29 -10.94 29.00 9.74
C ASP A 29 -11.41 29.91 8.60
N GLU A 30 -12.70 29.87 8.32
CA GLU A 30 -13.35 30.81 7.40
C GLU A 30 -13.60 32.13 8.14
N VAL A 31 -12.97 33.21 7.67
CA VAL A 31 -13.07 34.53 8.29
C VAL A 31 -14.11 35.40 7.58
N ASP A 32 -14.21 35.26 6.26
CA ASP A 32 -15.18 35.94 5.39
C ASP A 32 -15.56 35.01 4.21
N ASP A 33 -16.57 35.38 3.41
CA ASP A 33 -17.07 34.59 2.28
C ASP A 33 -15.93 34.17 1.32
N ASN A 34 -15.48 32.91 1.42
CA ASN A 34 -14.33 32.32 0.70
C ASN A 34 -12.94 32.87 1.07
N GLU A 35 -12.78 33.52 2.22
CA GLU A 35 -11.48 33.92 2.76
C GLU A 35 -11.14 33.05 3.97
N TYR A 36 -10.04 32.30 3.85
CA TYR A 36 -9.60 31.34 4.85
C TYR A 36 -8.33 31.84 5.52
N GLN A 37 -8.33 31.86 6.85
CA GLN A 37 -7.15 32.12 7.65
C GLN A 37 -6.61 30.80 8.19
N CYS A 38 -5.44 30.41 7.67
CA CYS A 38 -4.75 29.21 8.08
C CYS A 38 -3.60 29.54 9.04
N PRO A 39 -3.25 28.63 9.96
CA PRO A 39 -1.94 28.69 10.60
C PRO A 39 -0.82 28.44 9.58
N VAL A 40 0.44 28.61 10.01
CA VAL A 40 1.62 28.32 9.19
C VAL A 40 1.65 26.85 8.78
N ASN A 41 2.15 26.50 7.59
CA ASN A 41 2.16 25.10 7.16
C ASN A 41 2.96 24.22 8.11
N GLY A 42 2.47 22.99 8.33
CA GLY A 42 2.99 22.09 9.34
C GLY A 42 2.29 22.22 10.69
N LEU A 43 1.35 23.17 10.83
CA LEU A 43 0.49 23.33 11.98
C LEU A 43 -0.97 23.02 11.64
N VAL A 44 -1.70 22.51 12.61
CA VAL A 44 -3.15 22.33 12.52
C VAL A 44 -3.78 22.91 13.77
N ASP A 45 -4.79 23.76 13.61
CA ASP A 45 -5.53 24.28 14.74
C ASP A 45 -6.49 23.23 15.31
N LEU A 46 -6.36 22.95 16.61
CA LEU A 46 -7.21 22.03 17.34
C LEU A 46 -8.12 22.76 18.34
N GLU A 47 -8.18 24.10 18.32
CA GLU A 47 -9.12 24.88 19.11
C GLU A 47 -10.58 24.42 18.92
N PRO A 48 -11.07 24.14 17.70
CA PRO A 48 -12.43 23.64 17.51
C PRO A 48 -12.71 22.34 18.28
N CYS A 49 -11.69 21.48 18.44
CA CYS A 49 -11.77 20.17 19.11
C CYS A 49 -11.64 20.26 20.63
N PHE A 50 -10.64 20.99 21.14
CA PHE A 50 -10.29 21.00 22.56
C PHE A 50 -10.82 22.22 23.33
N LYS A 51 -11.37 23.23 22.62
CA LYS A 51 -11.78 24.53 23.20
C LYS A 51 -10.64 25.20 23.97
N ALA A 52 -9.42 25.04 23.46
CA ALA A 52 -8.18 25.60 23.97
C ALA A 52 -7.27 25.94 22.79
N PRO A 53 -6.43 26.99 22.88
CA PRO A 53 -5.61 27.49 21.77
C PRO A 53 -4.40 26.59 21.52
N VAL A 54 -4.66 25.35 21.08
CA VAL A 54 -3.65 24.31 20.89
C VAL A 54 -3.46 24.06 19.40
N LEU A 55 -2.23 24.25 18.94
CA LEU A 55 -1.81 23.92 17.59
C LEU A 55 -1.05 22.60 17.59
N MET A 56 -1.42 21.68 16.70
CA MET A 56 -0.70 20.42 16.50
C MET A 56 0.38 20.57 15.43
N SER A 57 1.54 19.96 15.63
CA SER A 57 2.55 19.75 14.57
C SER A 57 3.18 18.36 14.68
N ASN A 58 4.08 18.03 13.76
CA ASN A 58 5.08 16.98 14.04
C ASN A 58 6.10 17.48 15.08
N PRO A 59 6.83 16.56 15.75
CA PRO A 59 7.86 16.93 16.72
C PRO A 59 8.96 17.80 16.12
N HIS A 60 9.39 18.79 16.90
CA HIS A 60 10.35 19.81 16.50
C HIS A 60 10.00 20.47 15.15
N PHE A 61 8.70 20.58 14.84
CA PHE A 61 8.17 21.10 13.58
C PHE A 61 8.73 20.40 12.34
N TYR A 62 9.00 19.09 12.42
CA TYR A 62 9.40 18.28 11.25
C TYR A 62 8.36 18.40 10.12
N LEU A 63 8.80 18.70 8.89
CA LEU A 63 7.94 18.96 7.73
C LEU A 63 7.05 20.22 7.83
N GLY A 64 7.32 21.13 8.78
CA GLY A 64 6.70 22.46 8.83
C GLY A 64 7.59 23.53 8.19
N ASP A 65 7.03 24.72 8.02
CA ASP A 65 7.77 25.86 7.44
C ASP A 65 8.93 26.31 8.35
N GLU A 66 10.04 26.74 7.72
CA GLU A 66 11.27 27.11 8.43
C GLU A 66 11.07 28.30 9.38
N GLU A 67 10.12 29.20 9.09
CA GLU A 67 9.85 30.38 9.92
C GLU A 67 9.44 30.03 11.36
N ILE A 68 8.88 28.83 11.59
CA ILE A 68 8.48 28.37 12.92
C ILE A 68 9.70 28.02 13.78
N LEU A 69 10.80 27.61 13.14
CA LEU A 69 12.02 27.15 13.83
C LEU A 69 12.82 28.28 14.48
N ASP A 70 12.66 29.51 13.98
CA ASP A 70 13.41 30.67 14.45
C ASP A 70 12.93 31.20 15.81
N TYR A 71 11.70 30.86 16.21
CA TYR A 71 11.11 31.37 17.45
C TYR A 71 11.70 30.70 18.71
N VAL A 72 12.06 29.40 18.68
CA VAL A 72 12.58 28.66 19.83
C VAL A 72 13.93 28.03 19.55
N GLN A 73 14.92 28.34 20.39
CA GLN A 73 16.23 27.70 20.34
C GLN A 73 16.18 26.23 20.80
N GLY A 74 16.92 25.36 20.12
CA GLY A 74 17.06 23.94 20.48
C GLY A 74 16.17 22.99 19.69
N LEU A 75 15.35 23.52 18.77
CA LEU A 75 14.60 22.70 17.81
C LEU A 75 15.54 22.05 16.78
N LYS A 76 15.34 20.76 16.52
CA LYS A 76 16.15 19.96 15.59
C LYS A 76 15.24 18.97 14.87
N PRO A 77 14.58 19.36 13.77
CA PRO A 77 13.75 18.45 13.01
C PRO A 77 14.60 17.34 12.38
N GLU A 78 14.50 16.12 12.90
CA GLU A 78 15.25 14.96 12.43
C GLU A 78 14.29 13.84 12.02
N ARG A 79 14.32 13.45 10.73
CA ARG A 79 13.41 12.45 10.16
C ARG A 79 13.34 11.15 10.99
N HIS A 80 14.48 10.62 11.41
CA HIS A 80 14.52 9.33 12.10
C HIS A 80 13.91 9.37 13.51
N LEU A 81 13.80 10.56 14.12
CA LEU A 81 13.20 10.76 15.45
C LEU A 81 11.77 11.28 15.36
N HIS A 82 11.45 12.08 14.35
CA HIS A 82 10.23 12.89 14.32
C HIS A 82 9.25 12.52 13.19
N GLU A 83 9.61 11.60 12.28
CA GLU A 83 8.68 11.10 11.26
C GLU A 83 7.62 10.21 11.90
N SER A 84 6.34 10.50 11.65
CA SER A 84 5.27 9.56 11.96
C SER A 84 5.16 8.52 10.86
N PHE A 85 5.11 7.24 11.21
CA PHE A 85 4.99 6.16 10.23
C PHE A 85 4.24 4.93 10.76
N VAL A 86 3.75 4.12 9.84
CA VAL A 86 3.17 2.80 10.11
C VAL A 86 3.58 1.81 9.02
N LEU A 87 3.94 0.60 9.43
CA LEU A 87 4.25 -0.55 8.59
C LEU A 87 3.03 -1.46 8.56
N ILE A 88 2.39 -1.55 7.41
CA ILE A 88 1.14 -2.28 7.21
C ILE A 88 1.38 -3.47 6.30
N GLU A 89 0.91 -4.65 6.71
CA GLU A 89 0.85 -5.84 5.84
C GLU A 89 -0.32 -5.68 4.84
N PRO A 90 -0.09 -5.87 3.53
CA PRO A 90 -1.07 -5.50 2.51
C PRO A 90 -2.29 -6.42 2.38
N LYS A 91 -2.23 -7.69 2.80
CA LYS A 91 -3.35 -8.64 2.64
C LYS A 91 -4.43 -8.45 3.70
N THR A 92 -4.06 -8.20 4.95
CA THR A 92 -4.98 -8.06 6.09
C THR A 92 -5.03 -6.64 6.64
N ALA A 93 -4.24 -5.71 6.07
CA ALA A 93 -4.09 -4.34 6.56
C ALA A 93 -3.64 -4.27 8.03
N THR A 94 -2.96 -5.30 8.53
CA THR A 94 -2.52 -5.35 9.93
C THR A 94 -1.27 -4.50 10.13
N PRO A 95 -1.27 -3.54 11.08
CA PRO A 95 -0.07 -2.78 11.41
C PRO A 95 0.90 -3.67 12.20
N LEU A 96 2.11 -3.88 11.67
CA LEU A 96 3.15 -4.65 12.37
C LEU A 96 3.98 -3.76 13.29
N GLN A 97 4.23 -2.53 12.87
CA GLN A 97 5.01 -1.58 13.64
C GLN A 97 4.58 -0.17 13.25
N GLY A 98 4.58 0.76 14.19
CA GLY A 98 4.34 2.15 13.88
C GLY A 98 4.73 3.06 15.03
N ALA A 99 4.95 4.32 14.70
CA ALA A 99 5.11 5.38 15.66
C ALA A 99 4.33 6.59 15.15
N LYS A 100 3.29 6.97 15.88
CA LYS A 100 2.57 8.22 15.69
C LYS A 100 3.18 9.24 16.64
N ARG A 101 3.68 10.33 16.09
CA ARG A 101 4.41 11.37 16.81
C ARG A 101 3.75 12.71 16.56
N THR A 102 3.34 13.37 17.63
CA THR A 102 2.59 14.64 17.55
C THR A 102 3.08 15.59 18.62
N GLN A 103 3.17 16.87 18.29
CA GLN A 103 3.57 17.94 19.18
C GLN A 103 2.41 18.90 19.40
N MET A 104 2.24 19.35 20.64
CA MET A 104 1.27 20.34 21.06
C MET A 104 1.98 21.68 21.27
N ASN A 105 1.45 22.72 20.66
CA ASN A 105 2.00 24.07 20.70
C ASN A 105 0.91 25.07 21.09
N ILE A 106 1.30 26.24 21.59
CA ILE A 106 0.41 27.39 21.80
C ILE A 106 0.98 28.57 21.00
N GLU A 107 0.10 29.31 20.33
CA GLU A 107 0.45 30.60 19.77
C GLU A 107 0.49 31.66 20.87
N VAL A 108 1.66 32.25 21.09
CA VAL A 108 1.87 33.33 22.05
C VAL A 108 1.73 34.66 21.32
N LYS A 109 0.74 35.46 21.73
CA LYS A 109 0.52 36.83 21.25
C LYS A 109 0.74 37.83 22.38
N ARG A 110 1.21 39.03 22.03
CA ARG A 110 1.37 40.10 23.00
C ARG A 110 0.02 40.73 23.31
N PHE A 111 -0.26 40.91 24.60
CA PHE A 111 -1.45 41.62 25.05
C PHE A 111 -1.07 42.67 26.09
N ASP A 112 -1.16 43.94 25.71
CA ASP A 112 -0.81 45.08 26.57
C ASP A 112 -1.64 45.14 27.87
N GLN A 113 -2.85 44.59 27.84
CA GLN A 113 -3.77 44.55 28.99
C GLN A 113 -3.36 43.53 30.06
N PHE A 114 -2.55 42.53 29.71
CA PHE A 114 -2.13 41.47 30.62
C PHE A 114 -0.65 41.65 30.98
N PRO A 115 -0.30 41.95 32.25
CA PRO A 115 1.07 42.23 32.66
C PRO A 115 2.08 41.11 32.37
N PHE A 116 1.60 39.86 32.25
CA PHE A 116 2.43 38.69 31.97
C PHE A 116 2.70 38.47 30.47
N LEU A 117 1.87 39.06 29.59
CA LEU A 117 1.94 38.93 28.14
C LEU A 117 2.32 40.24 27.44
N ASN A 118 2.61 41.32 28.18
CA ASN A 118 2.97 42.61 27.59
C ASN A 118 4.41 42.66 27.05
N ASN A 119 5.30 41.76 27.52
CA ASN A 119 6.71 41.72 27.17
C ASN A 119 7.17 40.30 26.78
N VAL A 120 6.34 39.63 25.97
CA VAL A 120 6.68 38.34 25.37
C VAL A 120 7.02 38.52 23.89
N SER A 121 7.84 37.60 23.36
CA SER A 121 8.02 37.46 21.92
C SER A 121 6.82 36.73 21.35
N GLU A 122 6.28 37.20 20.23
CA GLU A 122 5.16 36.56 19.54
C GLU A 122 5.65 35.40 18.69
N GLY A 123 4.92 34.29 18.67
CA GLY A 123 5.27 33.09 17.91
C GLY A 123 4.69 31.81 18.48
N ILE A 124 5.09 30.67 17.90
CA ILE A 124 4.54 29.35 18.24
C ILE A 124 5.42 28.66 19.28
N PHE A 125 4.93 28.57 20.52
CA PHE A 125 5.66 27.96 21.61
C PHE A 125 5.33 26.46 21.74
N PRO A 126 6.30 25.55 21.55
CA PRO A 126 6.09 24.12 21.73
C PRO A 126 6.04 23.75 23.21
N ILE A 127 5.00 23.03 23.63
CA ILE A 127 4.82 22.62 25.03
C ILE A 127 5.45 21.25 25.26
N LEU A 128 5.01 20.26 24.48
CA LEU A 128 5.41 18.87 24.59
C LEU A 128 5.12 18.15 23.28
N TRP A 129 5.83 17.05 23.06
CA TRP A 129 5.48 16.08 22.03
C TRP A 129 5.36 14.69 22.64
N ILE A 130 4.53 13.86 22.01
CA ILE A 130 4.19 12.52 22.47
C ILE A 130 4.45 11.56 21.32
N GLU A 131 4.99 10.39 21.64
CA GLU A 131 5.06 9.24 20.75
C GLU A 131 4.09 8.16 21.26
N GLU A 132 3.16 7.77 20.40
CA GLU A 132 2.36 6.57 20.54
C GLU A 132 2.92 5.54 19.56
N SER A 133 3.57 4.50 20.08
CA SER A 133 4.19 3.46 19.27
C SER A 133 3.52 2.11 19.47
N VAL A 134 3.53 1.32 18.39
CA VAL A 134 3.07 -0.05 18.37
C VAL A 134 4.15 -0.92 17.75
N ASP A 135 4.44 -2.05 18.39
CA ASP A 135 5.29 -3.11 17.85
C ASP A 135 4.61 -4.44 18.15
N LEU A 136 4.29 -5.19 17.10
CA LEU A 136 3.50 -6.39 17.21
C LEU A 136 4.34 -7.48 17.90
N PRO A 137 3.86 -8.08 18.99
CA PRO A 137 4.66 -9.06 19.72
C PRO A 137 4.83 -10.33 18.89
N GLN A 138 5.97 -11.02 19.09
CA GLN A 138 6.38 -12.14 18.24
C GLN A 138 5.34 -13.27 18.16
N ASN A 139 4.57 -13.51 19.22
CA ASN A 139 3.48 -14.50 19.21
C ASN A 139 2.39 -14.15 18.20
N LEU A 140 2.05 -12.86 18.06
CA LEU A 140 1.06 -12.41 17.09
C LEU A 140 1.63 -12.37 15.67
N VAL A 141 2.91 -12.00 15.51
CA VAL A 141 3.62 -12.11 14.23
C VAL A 141 3.64 -13.56 13.73
N ASN A 142 3.94 -14.51 14.62
CA ASN A 142 3.93 -15.93 14.28
C ASN A 142 2.52 -16.40 13.90
N PHE A 143 1.50 -16.00 14.68
CA PHE A 143 0.11 -16.30 14.36
C PHE A 143 -0.30 -15.77 12.97
N LEU A 144 0.11 -14.56 12.60
CA LEU A 144 -0.13 -13.99 11.27
C LEU A 144 0.60 -14.80 10.18
N SER A 145 1.87 -15.11 10.40
CA SER A 145 2.67 -15.91 9.47
C SER A 145 2.04 -17.30 9.24
N ASP A 146 1.63 -17.97 10.31
CA ASP A 146 0.98 -19.29 10.24
C ASP A 146 -0.35 -19.19 9.49
N SER A 147 -1.14 -18.14 9.76
CA SER A 147 -2.40 -17.88 9.04
C SER A 147 -2.16 -17.68 7.54
N PHE A 148 -1.11 -16.95 7.15
CA PHE A 148 -0.76 -16.76 5.74
C PHE A 148 -0.32 -18.06 5.06
N GLN A 149 0.41 -18.93 5.77
CA GLN A 149 0.78 -20.24 5.26
C GLN A 149 -0.46 -21.12 5.03
N GLN A 150 -1.40 -21.11 5.97
CA GLN A 150 -2.65 -21.87 5.84
C GLN A 150 -3.47 -21.40 4.64
N ILE A 151 -3.62 -20.08 4.44
CA ILE A 151 -4.32 -19.53 3.28
C ILE A 151 -3.61 -19.94 1.97
N ALA A 152 -2.29 -19.89 1.93
CA ALA A 152 -1.52 -20.30 0.75
C ALA A 152 -1.70 -21.79 0.42
N ILE A 153 -1.74 -22.65 1.44
CA ILE A 153 -1.99 -24.09 1.25
C ILE A 153 -3.41 -24.33 0.72
N LEU A 154 -4.41 -23.63 1.24
CA LEU A 154 -5.80 -23.76 0.77
C LEU A 154 -5.96 -23.30 -0.68
N ASP A 155 -5.34 -22.18 -1.05
CA ASP A 155 -5.34 -21.68 -2.43
C ASP A 155 -4.68 -22.69 -3.38
N TYR A 156 -3.53 -23.26 -2.98
CA TYR A 156 -2.85 -24.29 -3.75
C TYR A 156 -3.72 -25.55 -3.95
N ILE A 157 -4.40 -26.02 -2.90
CA ILE A 157 -5.31 -27.17 -2.97
C ILE A 157 -6.49 -26.86 -3.89
N GLN A 158 -7.08 -25.66 -3.79
CA GLN A 158 -8.17 -25.23 -4.65
C GLN A 158 -7.78 -25.29 -6.13
N TRP A 159 -6.61 -24.75 -6.50
CA TRP A 159 -6.12 -24.79 -7.87
C TRP A 159 -5.85 -26.21 -8.37
N ILE A 160 -5.37 -27.12 -7.51
CA ILE A 160 -5.22 -28.53 -7.87
C ILE A 160 -6.57 -29.17 -8.18
N LEU A 161 -7.59 -28.92 -7.35
CA LEU A 161 -8.93 -29.49 -7.54
C LEU A 161 -9.58 -28.97 -8.83
N ILE A 162 -9.50 -27.66 -9.08
CA ILE A 162 -9.99 -27.04 -10.33
C ILE A 162 -9.24 -27.62 -11.54
N GLY A 163 -7.91 -27.75 -11.45
CA GLY A 163 -7.10 -28.34 -12.51
C GLY A 163 -7.47 -29.79 -12.83
N ARG A 164 -7.71 -30.61 -11.81
CA ARG A 164 -8.17 -32.00 -12.00
C ARG A 164 -9.54 -32.06 -12.68
N LEU A 165 -10.51 -31.29 -12.21
CA LEU A 165 -11.85 -31.25 -12.81
C LEU A 165 -11.83 -30.77 -14.27
N ALA A 166 -11.01 -29.78 -14.59
CA ALA A 166 -10.81 -29.31 -15.96
C ALA A 166 -10.18 -30.41 -16.86
N THR A 167 -9.27 -31.20 -16.31
CA THR A 167 -8.61 -32.29 -17.06
C THR A 167 -9.58 -33.44 -17.32
N GLU A 168 -10.34 -33.88 -16.31
CA GLU A 168 -11.35 -34.94 -16.44
C GLU A 168 -12.48 -34.56 -17.41
N SER A 169 -12.96 -33.32 -17.36
CA SER A 169 -13.99 -32.83 -18.30
C SER A 169 -13.50 -32.72 -19.74
N CYS A 170 -12.24 -32.34 -19.94
CA CYS A 170 -11.59 -32.35 -21.26
C CYS A 170 -11.48 -33.78 -21.81
N GLU A 171 -11.03 -34.73 -20.98
CA GLU A 171 -10.93 -36.13 -21.37
C GLU A 171 -12.31 -36.73 -21.73
N PHE A 172 -13.34 -36.42 -20.95
CA PHE A 172 -14.72 -36.85 -21.22
C PHE A 172 -15.25 -36.30 -22.54
N SER A 173 -14.99 -35.02 -22.84
CA SER A 173 -15.42 -34.38 -24.09
C SER A 173 -14.70 -34.95 -25.32
N ILE A 174 -13.39 -35.24 -25.21
CA ILE A 174 -12.61 -35.91 -26.27
C ILE A 174 -13.17 -37.32 -26.52
N ARG A 175 -13.47 -38.08 -25.45
CA ARG A 175 -14.06 -39.42 -25.57
C ARG A 175 -15.45 -39.38 -26.21
N GLN A 176 -16.31 -38.44 -25.83
CA GLN A 176 -17.66 -38.31 -26.40
C GLN A 176 -17.64 -37.88 -27.87
N PHE A 177 -16.71 -36.99 -28.25
CA PHE A 177 -16.48 -36.65 -29.66
C PHE A 177 -15.96 -37.87 -30.45
N SER A 178 -15.05 -38.65 -29.86
CA SER A 178 -14.53 -39.87 -30.48
C SER A 178 -15.58 -40.98 -30.63
N THR A 179 -16.58 -41.08 -29.75
CA THR A 179 -17.65 -42.10 -29.86
C THR A 179 -18.79 -41.68 -30.78
N ASN A 180 -19.09 -40.38 -30.88
CA ASN A 180 -20.13 -39.86 -31.79
C ASN A 180 -19.62 -39.62 -33.22
N CYS A 181 -18.30 -39.63 -33.43
CA CYS A 181 -17.69 -39.60 -34.75
C CYS A 181 -17.21 -41.01 -35.12
N ASN A 182 -17.92 -41.69 -36.02
CA ASN A 182 -17.54 -43.00 -36.52
C ASN A 182 -16.38 -42.86 -37.55
N ILE A 183 -15.21 -42.43 -37.09
CA ILE A 183 -14.02 -42.29 -37.93
C ILE A 183 -13.14 -43.53 -37.73
N ARG A 184 -13.09 -44.38 -38.77
CA ARG A 184 -12.06 -45.41 -38.94
C ARG A 184 -10.70 -44.72 -39.14
N LEU A 185 -9.86 -44.74 -38.12
CA LEU A 185 -8.44 -44.41 -38.27
C LEU A 185 -7.74 -45.55 -39.01
N TYR A 186 -7.50 -45.37 -40.31
CA TYR A 186 -6.51 -46.17 -41.02
C TYR A 186 -5.13 -45.69 -40.59
N THR A 187 -4.32 -46.62 -40.06
CA THR A 187 -2.93 -46.37 -39.69
C THR A 187 -2.17 -45.86 -40.91
N MET A 188 -1.60 -44.66 -40.83
CA MET A 188 -0.62 -44.22 -41.81
C MET A 188 0.73 -44.83 -41.46
N ASP A 189 1.13 -45.86 -42.22
CA ASP A 189 2.51 -46.37 -42.20
C ASP A 189 3.46 -45.27 -42.70
N PHE A 190 4.27 -44.72 -41.79
CA PHE A 190 5.41 -43.89 -42.14
C PHE A 190 6.59 -44.77 -42.59
N ASN A 191 6.74 -44.95 -43.89
CA ASN A 191 7.97 -45.54 -44.44
C ASN A 191 9.06 -44.47 -44.55
N CYS A 192 9.91 -44.38 -43.53
CA CYS A 192 11.08 -43.52 -43.52
C CYS A 192 12.29 -44.25 -44.13
N ARG A 193 12.62 -43.99 -45.40
CA ARG A 193 13.89 -44.48 -45.99
C ARG A 193 15.04 -43.56 -45.58
N ARG A 194 16.08 -44.13 -44.96
CA ARG A 194 17.38 -43.49 -44.79
C ARG A 194 18.10 -43.45 -46.14
N ASN A 195 18.53 -42.27 -46.57
CA ASN A 195 19.64 -42.16 -47.52
C ASN A 195 20.67 -41.16 -46.96
N THR A 196 21.92 -41.56 -46.93
CA THR A 196 23.02 -40.90 -46.22
C THR A 196 23.81 -39.99 -47.15
N SER A 197 23.31 -38.77 -47.41
CA SER A 197 24.08 -37.62 -47.92
C SER A 197 23.12 -36.48 -48.30
N ASP A 198 22.71 -35.68 -47.32
CA ASP A 198 22.44 -34.22 -47.45
C ASP A 198 21.60 -33.73 -46.26
N VAL A 199 21.95 -32.54 -45.79
CA VAL A 199 21.34 -31.86 -44.64
C VAL A 199 20.15 -31.07 -45.16
N ASP A 200 18.97 -31.70 -45.27
CA ASP A 200 17.64 -31.04 -45.23
C ASP A 200 16.52 -32.11 -45.28
N ARG A 201 15.63 -32.12 -44.27
CA ARG A 201 14.43 -32.99 -44.26
C ARG A 201 13.19 -32.18 -44.59
N PHE A 202 12.74 -32.27 -45.84
CA PHE A 202 11.38 -31.92 -46.24
C PHE A 202 10.45 -33.14 -46.06
N CYS A 203 9.48 -33.02 -45.16
CA CYS A 203 8.32 -33.92 -45.14
C CYS A 203 7.24 -33.34 -46.06
N VAL A 204 7.11 -33.87 -47.27
CA VAL A 204 6.05 -33.48 -48.20
C VAL A 204 4.77 -34.24 -47.82
N GLY A 205 3.83 -33.56 -47.17
CA GLY A 205 2.47 -34.04 -46.95
C GLY A 205 1.58 -33.67 -48.13
N ASN A 206 1.03 -34.65 -48.84
CA ASN A 206 0.02 -34.42 -49.88
C ASN A 206 -1.38 -34.55 -49.26
N VAL A 207 -2.09 -33.42 -49.13
CA VAL A 207 -3.50 -33.38 -48.70
C VAL A 207 -4.38 -33.57 -49.94
N ALA A 208 -4.74 -34.81 -50.24
CA ALA A 208 -5.82 -35.10 -51.18
C ALA A 208 -7.07 -35.52 -50.39
N GLY A 209 -7.83 -34.53 -49.91
CA GLY A 209 -9.14 -34.75 -49.34
C GLY A 209 -10.13 -35.18 -50.43
N LYS A 210 -10.81 -36.30 -50.22
CA LYS A 210 -12.02 -36.66 -50.98
C LYS A 210 -13.14 -36.90 -49.98
N VAL A 211 -14.04 -35.92 -49.86
CA VAL A 211 -15.32 -36.07 -49.16
C VAL A 211 -16.19 -36.98 -50.03
N ILE A 212 -16.52 -38.17 -49.52
CA ILE A 212 -17.58 -39.02 -50.06
C ILE A 212 -18.51 -39.33 -48.90
N VAL A 213 -19.66 -38.66 -48.90
CA VAL A 213 -20.83 -39.01 -48.08
C VAL A 213 -21.67 -39.95 -48.94
N LEU A 214 -21.97 -41.18 -48.50
CA LEU A 214 -23.19 -41.89 -48.88
C LEU A 214 -23.57 -43.00 -47.88
N SER A 215 -24.82 -42.88 -47.40
CA SER A 215 -25.75 -43.78 -46.67
C SER A 215 -25.32 -44.43 -45.36
#